data_AF-A0AAD7LF55-F1
#
_entry.id   AF-A0AAD7LF55-F1
#
_cell.length_a   1.000
_cell.length_b   1.000
_cell.length_c   1.000
_cell.angle_alpha   90.00
_cell.angle_beta   90.00
_cell.angle_gamma   90.00
#
_symmetry.space_group_name_H-M   'P 1'
#
loop_
_entity.id
_entity.type
_entity.pdbx_description
1 polymer ?
#
loop_
_entity_poly.entity_id
_entity_poly.type
_entity_poly.pdbx_seq_one_letter_code
_entity_poly.pdbx_strand_id
1 'polypeptide(L)'
;MKKKKQKLVADAITGLDLKSTIHQHCLFFDKLVELIPAKFYLPVDAEEKPWFQGLSKAKKASAKKETKENIKKARKNRLDPEKSSATTLDVLKERLEKDKLNKIDEEEIEMKPQVSGMEGDNRSVTYEELRQRLRHKIEEFRAVRNSGNSNKAEKRNERSEKREIQLKKRKRDTGSGDNKTASGESVDKAEKDAAEASKGLMFSHVKLVNDEKQGKKKRKLSKVKELERAKKLEEAKNDPEKGDSIAQKLAWKTAMSRARGIKVHDDPKLLKKSLQKEKKRHEKNAEKWKGRVETREHKKAEKQKKRSENISERIQQKKMRQIAKREKKLMLRSRGPKEGST
;
A
#
# COMPACT_ATOMS: atom_id res chain seq x y z
N MET A 1 -59.02 -52.77 -20.12
CA MET A 1 -58.52 -52.32 -21.44
C MET A 1 -57.29 -51.43 -21.29
N LYS A 2 -56.21 -51.77 -22.01
CA LYS A 2 -55.06 -50.92 -22.41
C LYS A 2 -54.14 -50.31 -21.34
N LYS A 3 -53.24 -51.15 -20.78
CA LYS A 3 -51.90 -50.78 -20.27
C LYS A 3 -50.98 -50.31 -21.42
N LYS A 4 -51.31 -49.20 -22.09
CA LYS A 4 -50.56 -48.73 -23.29
C LYS A 4 -49.86 -47.38 -23.14
N LYS A 5 -49.94 -46.70 -21.99
CA LYS A 5 -49.32 -45.37 -21.80
C LYS A 5 -47.93 -45.38 -21.15
N GLN A 6 -47.53 -46.42 -20.42
CA GLN A 6 -46.25 -46.41 -19.68
C GLN A 6 -45.05 -46.95 -20.47
N LYS A 7 -45.27 -47.73 -21.53
CA LYS A 7 -44.18 -48.33 -22.31
C LYS A 7 -43.51 -47.33 -23.28
N LEU A 8 -44.24 -46.29 -23.71
CA LEU A 8 -43.73 -45.29 -24.66
C LEU A 8 -42.73 -44.29 -24.07
N VAL A 9 -42.69 -44.15 -22.73
CA VAL A 9 -41.74 -43.24 -22.06
C VAL A 9 -40.39 -43.93 -21.80
N ALA A 10 -40.39 -45.26 -21.60
CA ALA A 10 -39.17 -46.03 -21.36
C ALA A 10 -38.37 -46.27 -22.65
N ASP A 11 -39.03 -46.54 -23.77
CA ASP A 11 -38.37 -46.74 -25.08
C ASP A 11 -37.87 -45.44 -25.73
N ALA A 12 -38.28 -44.27 -25.22
CA ALA A 12 -37.76 -42.97 -25.66
C ALA A 12 -36.37 -42.65 -25.05
N ILE A 13 -35.96 -43.37 -23.99
CA ILE A 13 -34.69 -43.13 -23.28
C ILE A 13 -33.55 -43.97 -23.87
N THR A 14 -33.86 -45.06 -24.59
CA THR A 14 -32.86 -45.96 -25.19
C THR A 14 -32.31 -45.48 -26.54
N GLY A 15 -32.83 -44.37 -27.08
CA GLY A 15 -32.40 -43.79 -28.36
C GLY A 15 -31.51 -42.55 -28.26
N LEU A 16 -31.25 -42.05 -27.05
CA LEU A 16 -30.32 -40.94 -26.83
C LEU A 16 -28.97 -41.53 -26.43
N ASP A 17 -27.95 -41.31 -27.25
CA ASP A 17 -26.59 -41.75 -26.98
C ASP A 17 -26.14 -41.20 -25.62
N LEU A 18 -26.10 -42.07 -24.59
CA LEU A 18 -25.77 -41.68 -23.22
C LEU A 18 -24.45 -40.90 -23.15
N LYS A 19 -23.50 -41.24 -24.02
CA LYS A 19 -22.21 -40.54 -24.09
C LYS A 19 -22.40 -39.07 -24.50
N SER A 20 -23.25 -38.80 -25.48
CA SER A 20 -23.61 -37.44 -25.89
C SER A 20 -24.28 -36.66 -24.75
N THR A 21 -25.18 -37.31 -23.99
CA THR A 21 -25.88 -36.67 -22.87
C THR A 21 -24.91 -36.36 -21.73
N ILE A 22 -24.02 -37.29 -21.37
CA ILE A 22 -22.98 -37.06 -20.37
C ILE A 22 -22.07 -35.91 -20.80
N HIS A 23 -21.64 -35.89 -22.07
CA HIS A 23 -20.80 -34.82 -22.60
C HIS A 23 -21.50 -33.45 -22.53
N GLN A 24 -22.79 -33.38 -22.88
CA GLN A 24 -23.58 -32.15 -22.74
C GLN A 24 -23.67 -31.67 -21.29
N HIS A 25 -23.86 -32.59 -20.34
CA HIS A 25 -23.86 -32.25 -18.92
C HIS A 25 -22.49 -31.76 -18.45
N CYS A 26 -21.38 -32.39 -18.87
CA CYS A 26 -20.03 -31.91 -18.57
C CYS A 26 -19.82 -30.48 -19.06
N LEU A 27 -20.16 -30.19 -20.32
CA LEU A 27 -20.06 -28.84 -20.89
C LEU A 27 -20.96 -27.82 -20.16
N PHE A 28 -22.12 -28.25 -19.69
CA PHE A 28 -23.01 -27.41 -18.89
C PHE A 28 -22.39 -27.06 -17.53
N PHE A 29 -21.82 -28.04 -16.83
CA PHE A 29 -21.14 -27.81 -15.56
C PHE A 29 -19.88 -26.96 -15.73
N ASP A 30 -19.12 -27.17 -16.79
CA ASP A 30 -17.95 -26.33 -17.12
C ASP A 30 -18.40 -24.87 -17.23
N LYS A 31 -19.39 -24.57 -18.08
CA LYS A 31 -20.00 -23.23 -18.24
C LYS A 31 -20.48 -22.63 -16.92
N LEU A 32 -21.11 -23.43 -16.04
CA LEU A 32 -21.54 -22.95 -14.73
C LEU A 32 -20.35 -22.50 -13.86
N VAL A 33 -19.24 -23.23 -13.91
CA VAL A 33 -18.01 -22.88 -13.19
C VAL A 33 -17.34 -21.63 -13.78
N GLU A 34 -17.53 -21.34 -15.07
CA GLU A 34 -17.02 -20.11 -15.71
C GLU A 34 -17.77 -18.84 -15.26
N LEU A 35 -19.07 -18.96 -14.96
CA LEU A 35 -19.89 -17.82 -14.54
C LEU A 35 -19.43 -17.20 -13.21
N ILE A 36 -18.73 -17.99 -12.39
CA ILE A 36 -18.22 -17.55 -11.10
C ILE A 36 -16.72 -17.26 -11.24
N PRO A 37 -16.23 -16.06 -10.87
CA PRO A 37 -14.83 -15.71 -11.02
C PRO A 37 -13.87 -16.69 -10.33
N ALA A 38 -12.76 -17.05 -11.00
CA ALA A 38 -11.75 -17.99 -10.52
C ALA A 38 -11.26 -17.72 -9.08
N LYS A 39 -11.25 -16.44 -8.68
CA LYS A 39 -10.84 -15.98 -7.35
C LYS A 39 -11.61 -16.64 -6.19
N PHE A 40 -12.82 -17.13 -6.42
CA PHE A 40 -13.63 -17.76 -5.38
C PHE A 40 -13.37 -19.27 -5.24
N TYR A 41 -12.87 -19.92 -6.30
CA TYR A 41 -12.52 -21.33 -6.28
C TYR A 41 -11.05 -21.56 -5.97
N LEU A 42 -10.17 -20.68 -6.45
CA LEU A 42 -8.73 -20.82 -6.30
C LEU A 42 -8.22 -19.96 -5.13
N PRO A 43 -7.49 -20.54 -4.17
CA PRO A 43 -6.79 -19.78 -3.15
C PRO A 43 -5.84 -18.76 -3.80
N VAL A 44 -5.87 -17.52 -3.34
CA VAL A 44 -4.91 -16.51 -3.80
C VAL A 44 -3.55 -16.88 -3.21
N ASP A 45 -2.62 -17.29 -4.06
CA ASP A 45 -1.27 -17.65 -3.65
C ASP A 45 -0.57 -16.51 -2.92
N ALA A 46 0.10 -16.83 -1.81
CA ALA A 46 0.82 -15.84 -1.00
C ALA A 46 1.94 -15.15 -1.81
N GLU A 47 2.47 -15.84 -2.81
CA GLU A 47 3.46 -15.37 -3.79
C GLU A 47 2.93 -14.22 -4.66
N GLU A 48 1.63 -14.16 -4.95
CA GLU A 48 1.05 -13.08 -5.77
C GLU A 48 0.93 -11.75 -5.02
N LYS A 49 0.96 -11.79 -3.69
CA LYS A 49 0.96 -10.60 -2.82
C LYS A 49 2.15 -10.63 -1.86
N PRO A 50 3.38 -10.42 -2.37
CA PRO A 50 4.55 -10.39 -1.53
C PRO A 50 4.40 -9.37 -0.41
N TRP A 51 4.48 -9.82 0.82
CA TRP A 51 4.45 -8.94 1.98
C TRP A 51 5.77 -8.17 2.05
N PHE A 52 5.74 -6.89 1.64
CA PHE A 52 6.96 -6.08 1.55
C PHE A 52 7.60 -5.70 2.90
N GLN A 53 7.02 -6.04 4.06
CA GLN A 53 7.65 -5.70 5.34
C GLN A 53 8.72 -6.75 5.67
N GLY A 54 9.88 -6.31 6.19
CA GLY A 54 11.04 -7.17 6.45
C GLY A 54 12.10 -7.21 5.35
N LEU A 55 11.76 -6.96 4.08
CA LEU A 55 12.74 -6.99 2.98
C LEU A 55 13.73 -5.81 3.02
N SER A 56 14.95 -6.02 2.50
CA SER A 56 15.96 -4.97 2.33
C SER A 56 15.49 -3.90 1.33
N LYS A 57 16.09 -2.70 1.33
CA LYS A 57 15.69 -1.60 0.43
C LYS A 57 15.79 -1.99 -1.06
N ALA A 58 16.85 -2.72 -1.42
CA ALA A 58 17.05 -3.21 -2.79
C ALA A 58 16.00 -4.25 -3.20
N LYS A 59 15.78 -5.27 -2.36
CA LYS A 59 14.75 -6.31 -2.60
C LYS A 59 13.33 -5.73 -2.64
N LYS A 60 13.05 -4.68 -1.86
CA LYS A 60 11.79 -3.92 -1.94
C LYS A 60 11.64 -3.16 -3.24
N ALA A 61 12.73 -2.67 -3.83
CA ALA A 61 12.69 -1.94 -5.08
C ALA A 61 12.46 -2.87 -6.28
N SER A 62 13.13 -4.03 -6.31
CA SER A 62 12.93 -5.05 -7.34
C SER A 62 11.50 -5.59 -7.31
N ALA A 63 11.00 -6.03 -6.15
CA ALA A 63 9.64 -6.56 -6.03
C ALA A 63 8.56 -5.49 -6.37
N LYS A 64 8.82 -4.21 -6.10
CA LYS A 64 7.94 -3.11 -6.55
C LYS A 64 8.02 -2.84 -8.06
N LYS A 65 9.14 -3.14 -8.70
CA LYS A 65 9.31 -3.04 -10.15
C LYS A 65 8.54 -4.18 -10.83
N GLU A 66 8.73 -5.41 -10.35
CA GLU A 66 8.02 -6.61 -10.82
C GLU A 66 6.50 -6.46 -10.69
N THR A 67 6.00 -6.01 -9.53
CA THR A 67 4.55 -5.77 -9.39
C THR A 67 4.01 -4.73 -10.36
N LYS A 68 4.76 -3.66 -10.67
CA LYS A 68 4.35 -2.67 -11.69
C LYS A 68 4.36 -3.26 -13.09
N GLU A 69 5.34 -4.10 -13.41
CA GLU A 69 5.43 -4.79 -14.70
C GLU A 69 4.30 -5.81 -14.86
N ASN A 70 3.98 -6.58 -13.82
CA ASN A 70 2.87 -7.52 -13.80
C ASN A 70 1.53 -6.81 -13.98
N ILE A 71 1.31 -5.67 -13.33
CA ILE A 71 0.10 -4.85 -13.55
C ILE A 71 0.01 -4.34 -15.00
N LYS A 72 1.14 -3.95 -15.61
CA LYS A 72 1.16 -3.51 -17.02
C LYS A 72 0.87 -4.69 -17.97
N LYS A 73 1.48 -5.84 -17.74
CA LYS A 73 1.23 -7.08 -18.49
C LYS A 73 -0.23 -7.51 -18.39
N ALA A 74 -0.81 -7.51 -17.18
CA ALA A 74 -2.22 -7.82 -16.98
C ALA A 74 -3.16 -6.86 -17.73
N ARG A 75 -2.82 -5.55 -17.77
CA ARG A 75 -3.58 -4.57 -18.56
C ARG A 75 -3.48 -4.82 -20.06
N LYS A 76 -2.31 -5.25 -20.55
CA LYS A 76 -2.11 -5.61 -21.95
C LYS A 76 -2.87 -6.88 -22.30
N ASN A 77 -2.73 -7.94 -21.50
CA ASN A 77 -3.45 -9.19 -21.71
C ASN A 77 -4.97 -9.03 -21.66
N ARG A 78 -5.49 -8.08 -20.87
CA ARG A 78 -6.94 -7.76 -20.87
C ARG A 78 -7.44 -7.18 -22.21
N LEU A 79 -6.54 -6.63 -23.02
CA LEU A 79 -6.83 -6.08 -24.35
C LEU A 79 -6.47 -7.07 -25.48
N ASP A 80 -5.88 -8.21 -25.16
CA ASP A 80 -5.52 -9.24 -26.14
C ASP A 80 -6.68 -10.25 -26.22
N PRO A 81 -7.35 -10.43 -27.38
CA PRO A 81 -8.53 -11.29 -27.50
C PRO A 81 -8.22 -12.75 -27.11
N GLU A 82 -7.09 -13.29 -27.56
CA GLU A 82 -6.58 -14.63 -27.27
C GLU A 82 -6.36 -14.91 -25.77
N LYS A 83 -6.08 -13.87 -24.96
CA LYS A 83 -5.78 -14.02 -23.53
C LYS A 83 -6.89 -13.55 -22.62
N SER A 84 -7.82 -12.74 -23.15
CA SER A 84 -8.94 -12.17 -22.39
C SER A 84 -10.06 -13.18 -22.12
N SER A 85 -10.09 -14.29 -22.87
CA SER A 85 -11.04 -15.40 -22.73
C SER A 85 -10.61 -16.46 -21.71
N ALA A 86 -9.53 -16.24 -20.95
CA ALA A 86 -9.02 -17.25 -20.02
C ALA A 86 -10.10 -17.67 -18.99
N THR A 87 -10.49 -18.94 -19.06
CA THR A 87 -11.55 -19.54 -18.26
C THR A 87 -11.02 -19.91 -16.87
N THR A 88 -11.91 -20.04 -15.88
CA THR A 88 -11.56 -20.56 -14.55
C THR A 88 -10.83 -21.92 -14.61
N LEU A 89 -11.24 -22.80 -15.53
CA LEU A 89 -10.60 -24.09 -15.80
C LEU A 89 -9.23 -23.93 -16.44
N ASP A 90 -9.03 -22.93 -17.30
CA ASP A 90 -7.72 -22.68 -17.93
C ASP A 90 -6.71 -22.21 -16.89
N VAL A 91 -7.13 -21.36 -15.94
CA VAL A 91 -6.30 -20.96 -14.79
C VAL A 91 -5.93 -22.16 -13.93
N LEU A 92 -6.86 -23.12 -13.73
CA LEU A 92 -6.59 -24.35 -12.99
C LEU A 92 -5.56 -25.23 -13.73
N LYS A 93 -5.73 -25.41 -15.06
CA LYS A 93 -4.79 -26.17 -15.89
C LYS A 93 -3.41 -25.54 -15.88
N GLU A 94 -3.31 -24.22 -16.05
CA GLU A 94 -2.03 -23.49 -16.02
C GLU A 94 -1.33 -23.66 -14.66
N ARG A 95 -2.07 -23.67 -13.55
CA ARG A 95 -1.50 -23.90 -12.22
C ARG A 95 -1.01 -25.33 -12.05
N LEU A 96 -1.78 -26.32 -12.50
CA LEU A 96 -1.36 -27.72 -12.48
C LEU A 96 -0.14 -27.99 -13.35
N GLU A 97 -0.02 -27.33 -14.51
CA GLU A 97 1.16 -27.40 -15.37
C GLU A 97 2.38 -26.78 -14.70
N LYS A 98 2.23 -25.60 -14.06
CA LYS A 98 3.30 -24.99 -13.26
C LYS A 98 3.73 -25.87 -12.10
N ASP A 99 2.78 -26.46 -11.38
CA ASP A 99 3.08 -27.37 -10.26
C ASP A 99 3.79 -28.65 -10.75
N LYS A 100 3.44 -29.16 -11.94
CA LYS A 100 4.15 -30.28 -12.56
C LYS A 100 5.58 -29.90 -12.96
N LEU A 101 5.78 -28.72 -13.55
CA LEU A 101 7.10 -28.22 -13.92
C LEU A 101 7.99 -28.01 -12.68
N ASN A 102 7.45 -27.37 -11.63
CA ASN A 102 8.17 -27.17 -10.38
C ASN A 102 8.60 -28.50 -9.72
N LYS A 103 7.78 -29.55 -9.84
CA LYS A 103 8.14 -30.89 -9.34
C LYS A 103 9.27 -31.55 -10.14
N ILE A 104 9.31 -31.32 -11.45
CA ILE A 104 10.38 -31.84 -12.31
C ILE A 104 11.70 -31.11 -12.00
N ASP A 105 11.64 -29.80 -11.76
CA ASP A 105 12.82 -28.99 -11.39
C ASP A 105 13.36 -29.34 -9.98
N GLU A 106 12.51 -29.79 -9.05
CA GLU A 106 12.93 -30.28 -7.72
C GLU A 106 13.55 -31.70 -7.77
N GLU A 107 13.14 -32.56 -8.72
CA GLU A 107 13.72 -33.90 -8.89
C GLU A 107 15.15 -33.87 -9.50
N GLU A 108 15.55 -32.80 -10.21
CA GLU A 108 16.90 -32.66 -10.77
C GLU A 108 17.96 -32.15 -9.77
N ILE A 109 17.60 -31.68 -8.56
CA ILE A 109 18.53 -30.91 -7.70
C ILE A 109 18.95 -31.61 -6.38
N GLU A 110 18.37 -32.73 -5.93
CA GLU A 110 18.77 -33.34 -4.64
C GLU A 110 19.11 -34.84 -4.67
N MET A 111 20.41 -35.16 -4.73
CA MET A 111 20.97 -36.38 -4.12
C MET A 111 22.06 -36.04 -3.10
N LYS A 112 21.68 -35.73 -1.85
CA LYS A 112 22.44 -36.04 -0.61
C LYS A 112 21.51 -35.96 0.62
N PRO A 113 21.18 -37.06 1.31
CA PRO A 113 20.47 -36.99 2.58
C PRO A 113 21.48 -36.87 3.73
N GLN A 114 21.38 -35.81 4.53
CA GLN A 114 22.05 -35.73 5.82
C GLN A 114 21.00 -35.44 6.89
N VAL A 115 20.44 -36.52 7.43
CA VAL A 115 19.60 -36.52 8.63
C VAL A 115 20.50 -36.59 9.86
N SER A 116 20.53 -35.52 10.65
CA SER A 116 20.99 -35.59 12.03
C SER A 116 20.25 -34.57 12.90
N GLY A 117 19.51 -35.09 13.88
CA GLY A 117 19.23 -34.38 15.13
C GLY A 117 17.85 -33.80 15.28
N MET A 118 16.87 -34.64 15.62
CA MET A 118 15.89 -34.32 16.68
C MET A 118 15.19 -35.61 17.14
N GLU A 119 15.90 -36.43 17.93
CA GLU A 119 15.24 -37.38 18.82
C GLU A 119 14.56 -36.58 19.95
N GLY A 120 13.28 -36.85 20.17
CA GLY A 120 12.49 -36.18 21.21
C GLY A 120 11.13 -36.83 21.39
N ASP A 121 11.12 -37.89 22.19
CA ASP A 121 9.99 -38.47 22.94
C ASP A 121 8.78 -39.01 22.15
N ASN A 122 8.93 -40.25 21.70
CA ASN A 122 7.81 -41.17 21.50
C ASN A 122 7.40 -41.83 22.84
N ARG A 123 6.97 -41.03 23.82
CA ARG A 123 6.28 -41.56 25.00
C ARG A 123 4.79 -41.63 24.65
N SER A 124 4.16 -42.79 24.78
CA SER A 124 2.74 -42.98 24.50
C SER A 124 1.90 -42.04 25.37
N VAL A 125 1.45 -40.93 24.79
CA VAL A 125 0.67 -39.88 25.46
C VAL A 125 -0.75 -40.41 25.71
N THR A 126 -1.17 -40.42 26.97
CA THR A 126 -2.54 -40.79 27.36
C THR A 126 -3.54 -39.76 26.80
N TYR A 127 -4.74 -40.20 26.40
CA TYR A 127 -5.75 -39.34 25.75
C TYR A 127 -6.05 -38.03 26.49
N GLU A 128 -6.00 -38.05 27.83
CA GLU A 128 -6.23 -36.88 28.67
C GLU A 128 -5.10 -35.85 28.57
N GLU A 129 -3.86 -36.31 28.43
CA GLU A 129 -2.66 -35.48 28.31
C GLU A 129 -2.64 -34.77 26.95
N LEU A 130 -3.10 -35.44 25.88
CA LEU A 130 -3.34 -34.82 24.57
C LEU A 130 -4.41 -33.72 24.65
N ARG A 131 -5.50 -33.96 25.39
CA ARG A 131 -6.58 -33.00 25.60
C ARG A 131 -6.10 -31.76 26.36
N GLN A 132 -5.25 -31.94 27.36
CA GLN A 132 -4.65 -30.84 28.12
C GLN A 132 -3.66 -30.04 27.26
N ARG A 133 -2.83 -30.72 26.46
CA ARG A 133 -1.90 -30.08 25.51
C ARG A 133 -2.66 -29.25 24.46
N LEU A 134 -3.77 -29.77 23.95
CA LEU A 134 -4.64 -29.05 23.02
C LEU A 134 -5.27 -27.81 23.67
N ARG A 135 -5.76 -27.92 24.92
CA ARG A 135 -6.30 -26.77 25.67
C ARG A 135 -5.24 -25.70 25.88
N HIS A 136 -4.04 -26.08 26.31
CA HIS A 136 -2.92 -25.16 26.52
C HIS A 136 -2.49 -24.47 25.21
N LYS A 137 -2.49 -25.21 24.10
CA LYS A 137 -2.20 -24.65 22.76
C LYS A 137 -3.28 -23.66 22.30
N ILE A 138 -4.55 -23.99 22.53
CA ILE A 138 -5.68 -23.09 22.23
C ILE A 138 -5.61 -21.82 23.08
N GLU A 139 -5.22 -21.94 24.35
CA GLU A 139 -5.08 -20.81 25.27
C GLU A 139 -3.90 -19.90 24.89
N GLU A 140 -2.74 -20.46 24.49
CA GLU A 140 -1.65 -19.70 23.88
C GLU A 140 -2.13 -18.90 22.66
N PHE A 141 -2.87 -19.53 21.75
CA PHE A 141 -3.40 -18.85 20.57
C PHE A 141 -4.50 -17.82 20.89
N ARG A 142 -5.18 -17.94 22.04
CA ARG A 142 -6.14 -16.94 22.52
C ARG A 142 -5.43 -15.77 23.23
N ALA A 143 -4.42 -16.05 24.03
CA ALA A 143 -3.58 -15.04 24.69
C ALA A 143 -2.84 -14.16 23.65
N VAL A 144 -2.26 -14.77 22.61
CA VAL A 144 -1.61 -14.06 21.50
C VAL A 144 -2.60 -13.20 20.69
N ARG A 145 -3.89 -13.55 20.67
CA ARG A 145 -4.93 -12.73 20.04
C ARG A 145 -5.45 -11.62 20.95
N ASN A 146 -5.43 -11.81 22.27
CA ASN A 146 -5.94 -10.85 23.26
C ASN A 146 -4.86 -9.87 23.78
N SER A 147 -3.56 -10.13 23.58
CA SER A 147 -2.48 -9.21 23.91
C SER A 147 -2.24 -8.19 22.79
N GLY A 148 -3.12 -7.20 22.67
CA GLY A 148 -2.85 -5.96 21.94
C GLY A 148 -3.45 -5.88 20.54
N ASN A 149 -4.69 -5.36 20.48
CA ASN A 149 -5.05 -4.18 19.67
C ASN A 149 -6.57 -4.07 19.49
N SER A 150 -7.25 -3.48 20.47
CA SER A 150 -8.60 -2.91 20.27
C SER A 150 -8.61 -1.85 19.16
N ASN A 151 -7.48 -1.17 18.92
CA ASN A 151 -7.33 -0.11 17.91
C ASN A 151 -7.19 -0.60 16.44
N LYS A 152 -7.11 -1.92 16.18
CA LYS A 152 -6.94 -2.43 14.81
C LYS A 152 -8.27 -2.64 14.08
N ALA A 153 -9.36 -2.85 14.82
CA ALA A 153 -10.71 -2.97 14.28
C ALA A 153 -11.24 -1.60 13.79
N GLU A 154 -11.13 -0.55 14.62
CA GLU A 154 -11.51 0.82 14.24
C GLU A 154 -10.73 1.33 13.03
N LYS A 155 -9.42 1.06 12.96
CA LYS A 155 -8.56 1.47 11.84
C LYS A 155 -8.88 0.73 10.53
N ARG A 156 -9.56 -0.43 10.60
CA ARG A 156 -10.02 -1.17 9.42
C ARG A 156 -11.32 -0.56 8.88
N ASN A 157 -12.22 -0.15 9.77
CA ASN A 157 -13.49 0.53 9.43
C ASN A 157 -13.29 1.93 8.85
N GLU A 158 -12.38 2.75 9.41
CA GLU A 158 -12.06 4.06 8.82
C GLU A 158 -11.47 3.95 7.39
N ARG A 159 -10.78 2.84 7.09
CA ARG A 159 -10.15 2.60 5.78
C ARG A 159 -11.15 2.12 4.72
N SER A 160 -12.21 1.40 5.12
CA SER A 160 -13.32 1.04 4.24
C SER A 160 -14.20 2.24 3.92
N GLU A 161 -14.52 3.08 4.90
CA GLU A 161 -15.35 4.28 4.68
C GLU A 161 -14.65 5.29 3.75
N LYS A 162 -13.34 5.49 3.90
CA LYS A 162 -12.56 6.34 2.98
C LYS A 162 -12.47 5.79 1.55
N ARG A 163 -12.59 4.47 1.35
CA ARG A 163 -12.62 3.86 0.01
C ARG A 163 -14.00 4.01 -0.63
N GLU A 164 -15.06 3.90 0.14
CA GLU A 164 -16.44 4.07 -0.35
C GLU A 164 -16.71 5.52 -0.80
N ILE A 165 -16.19 6.50 -0.06
CA ILE A 165 -16.29 7.94 -0.42
C ILE A 165 -15.51 8.26 -1.70
N GLN A 166 -14.40 7.57 -1.98
CA GLN A 166 -13.63 7.76 -3.22
C GLN A 166 -14.29 7.12 -4.44
N LEU A 167 -15.08 6.07 -4.26
CA LEU A 167 -15.82 5.42 -5.34
C LEU A 167 -17.09 6.21 -5.71
N LYS A 168 -17.77 6.82 -4.72
CA LYS A 168 -18.95 7.69 -4.95
C LYS A 168 -18.62 9.01 -5.67
N LYS A 169 -17.35 9.45 -5.71
CA LYS A 169 -16.90 10.64 -6.48
C LYS A 169 -16.51 10.37 -7.94
N ARG A 170 -16.58 9.13 -8.43
CA ARG A 170 -16.21 8.76 -9.81
C ARG A 170 -17.39 8.30 -10.68
N LYS A 171 -18.62 8.51 -10.22
CA LYS A 171 -19.85 8.26 -10.97
C LYS A 171 -20.64 9.57 -11.07
N ARG A 172 -20.25 10.45 -11.99
CA ARG A 172 -21.14 11.44 -12.58
C ARG A 172 -20.76 11.63 -14.06
N ASP A 173 -21.74 11.33 -14.90
CA ASP A 173 -21.91 11.52 -16.34
C ASP A 173 -20.96 10.84 -17.33
N THR A 174 -21.42 9.69 -17.82
CA THR A 174 -21.24 9.26 -19.22
C THR A 174 -22.62 8.96 -19.79
N GLY A 175 -23.25 9.99 -20.36
CA GLY A 175 -24.40 9.87 -21.25
C GLY A 175 -23.94 10.10 -22.69
N SER A 176 -23.85 9.01 -23.44
CA SER A 176 -24.00 8.95 -24.90
C SER A 176 -25.49 9.23 -25.21
N GLY A 177 -25.95 9.95 -26.22
CA GLY A 177 -25.43 10.47 -27.48
C GLY A 177 -26.61 10.41 -28.46
N ASP A 178 -26.91 11.47 -29.22
CA ASP A 178 -27.52 11.42 -30.57
C ASP A 178 -27.85 12.83 -31.09
N ASN A 179 -27.25 13.23 -32.22
CA ASN A 179 -28.00 13.62 -33.43
C ASN A 179 -27.08 13.94 -34.63
N LYS A 180 -27.66 13.68 -35.81
CA LYS A 180 -27.10 13.50 -37.15
C LYS A 180 -26.70 14.77 -37.92
N THR A 181 -25.62 14.60 -38.70
CA THR A 181 -25.23 15.02 -40.07
C THR A 181 -25.99 16.07 -40.90
N ALA A 182 -25.22 16.96 -41.55
CA ALA A 182 -25.15 17.36 -42.99
C ALA A 182 -24.76 18.87 -43.08
N SER A 183 -23.78 19.38 -43.86
CA SER A 183 -23.58 19.45 -45.32
C SER A 183 -22.19 20.09 -45.59
N GLY A 184 -21.36 19.60 -46.53
CA GLY A 184 -20.95 20.25 -47.81
C GLY A 184 -20.67 21.76 -47.70
N GLU A 185 -19.51 22.36 -48.02
CA GLU A 185 -18.59 22.21 -49.17
C GLU A 185 -17.38 23.19 -48.96
N SER A 186 -16.27 23.02 -49.70
CA SER A 186 -14.99 23.79 -49.70
C SER A 186 -13.83 23.27 -48.82
N VAL A 187 -13.10 22.28 -49.34
CA VAL A 187 -12.12 21.49 -48.54
C VAL A 187 -10.71 22.10 -48.48
N ASP A 188 -10.26 22.95 -49.40
CA ASP A 188 -8.81 23.24 -49.44
C ASP A 188 -8.31 24.47 -48.64
N LYS A 189 -9.23 25.27 -48.05
CA LYS A 189 -8.89 26.31 -47.05
C LYS A 189 -9.30 25.92 -45.63
N ALA A 190 -10.42 25.22 -45.49
CA ALA A 190 -10.95 24.79 -44.21
C ALA A 190 -10.05 23.73 -43.53
N GLU A 191 -9.30 22.91 -44.28
CA GLU A 191 -8.47 21.85 -43.67
C GLU A 191 -7.22 22.40 -42.97
N LYS A 192 -6.62 23.49 -43.48
CA LYS A 192 -5.51 24.18 -42.80
C LYS A 192 -5.99 24.92 -41.56
N ASP A 193 -7.12 25.62 -41.66
CA ASP A 193 -7.72 26.34 -40.54
C ASP A 193 -8.31 25.40 -39.48
N ALA A 194 -8.87 24.25 -39.87
CA ALA A 194 -9.33 23.20 -38.96
C ALA A 194 -8.18 22.41 -38.31
N ALA A 195 -7.08 22.17 -39.04
CA ALA A 195 -5.86 21.58 -38.47
C ALA A 195 -5.13 22.55 -37.51
N GLU A 196 -5.21 23.85 -37.73
CA GLU A 196 -4.70 24.88 -36.81
C GLU A 196 -5.64 25.09 -35.61
N ALA A 197 -6.95 25.12 -35.83
CA ALA A 197 -7.97 25.18 -34.79
C ALA A 197 -7.96 23.94 -33.89
N SER A 198 -7.79 22.73 -34.44
CA SER A 198 -7.68 21.48 -33.66
C SER A 198 -6.37 21.40 -32.85
N LYS A 199 -5.27 22.04 -33.30
CA LYS A 199 -4.05 22.24 -32.50
C LYS A 199 -4.19 23.35 -31.44
N GLY A 200 -5.13 24.28 -31.63
CA GLY A 200 -5.50 25.36 -30.71
C GLY A 200 -6.46 24.93 -29.60
N LEU A 201 -7.41 24.03 -29.90
CA LEU A 201 -8.40 23.47 -28.99
C LEU A 201 -7.82 22.29 -28.18
N MET A 202 -6.84 22.56 -27.33
CA MET A 202 -6.45 21.63 -26.29
C MET A 202 -7.49 21.69 -25.17
N PHE A 203 -8.16 20.57 -24.86
CA PHE A 203 -9.11 20.49 -23.74
C PHE A 203 -8.44 21.02 -22.46
N SER A 204 -9.04 22.07 -21.85
CA SER A 204 -8.55 22.86 -20.70
C SER A 204 -7.57 24.03 -20.96
N HIS A 205 -7.08 24.29 -22.18
CA HIS A 205 -6.14 25.38 -22.43
C HIS A 205 -6.51 26.20 -23.68
N VAL A 206 -7.04 27.41 -23.46
CA VAL A 206 -7.35 28.34 -24.56
C VAL A 206 -6.05 29.02 -25.01
N LYS A 207 -5.60 28.72 -26.24
CA LYS A 207 -4.53 29.47 -26.92
C LYS A 207 -5.16 30.60 -27.72
N LEU A 208 -4.79 31.84 -27.44
CA LEU A 208 -5.20 32.97 -28.27
C LEU A 208 -4.19 33.14 -29.42
N VAL A 209 -4.66 33.61 -30.58
CA VAL A 209 -3.91 33.70 -31.85
C VAL A 209 -2.60 34.50 -31.75
N ASN A 210 -2.45 35.34 -30.73
CA ASN A 210 -1.28 36.19 -30.53
C ASN A 210 -0.36 35.72 -29.37
N ASP A 211 -0.53 34.49 -28.89
CA ASP A 211 0.25 33.95 -27.78
C ASP A 211 1.50 33.21 -28.27
N GLU A 212 2.65 33.90 -28.25
CA GLU A 212 3.95 33.26 -28.32
C GLU A 212 4.05 32.14 -27.28
N LYS A 213 4.51 30.96 -27.70
CA LYS A 213 4.71 29.78 -26.85
C LYS A 213 5.63 30.14 -25.69
N GLN A 214 5.06 30.42 -24.51
CA GLN A 214 5.82 30.70 -23.29
C GLN A 214 6.82 29.56 -23.05
N GLY A 215 8.10 29.86 -23.29
CA GLY A 215 9.21 28.94 -23.08
C GLY A 215 9.29 28.45 -21.63
N LYS A 216 9.97 27.31 -21.45
CA LYS A 216 10.34 26.60 -20.20
C LYS A 216 9.81 27.26 -18.91
N LYS A 217 8.95 26.54 -18.17
CA LYS A 217 8.36 26.96 -16.87
C LYS A 217 9.42 27.60 -15.95
N LYS A 218 9.33 28.93 -15.75
CA LYS A 218 10.20 29.65 -14.79
C LYS A 218 9.97 29.11 -13.37
N ARG A 219 11.03 29.13 -12.53
CA ARG A 219 10.95 28.72 -11.12
C ARG A 219 9.88 29.56 -10.42
N LYS A 220 9.04 28.91 -9.61
CA LYS A 220 8.01 29.60 -8.82
C LYS A 220 8.68 30.59 -7.86
N LEU A 221 8.12 31.78 -7.74
CA LEU A 221 8.60 32.79 -6.82
C LEU A 221 8.33 32.36 -5.37
N SER A 222 9.08 32.92 -4.42
CA SER A 222 8.78 32.70 -3.02
C SER A 222 7.45 33.34 -2.66
N LYS A 223 6.73 32.71 -1.74
CA LYS A 223 5.38 33.15 -1.33
C LYS A 223 5.33 34.54 -0.69
N VAL A 224 6.47 34.98 -0.14
CA VAL A 224 6.67 36.34 0.36
C VAL A 224 6.70 37.36 -0.79
N LYS A 225 7.45 37.05 -1.86
CA LYS A 225 7.48 37.89 -3.07
C LYS A 225 6.12 37.93 -3.77
N GLU A 226 5.36 36.83 -3.74
CA GLU A 226 3.96 36.82 -4.22
C GLU A 226 3.06 37.74 -3.38
N LEU A 227 3.22 37.75 -2.06
CA LEU A 227 2.45 38.63 -1.16
C LEU A 227 2.78 40.10 -1.43
N GLU A 228 4.05 40.45 -1.59
CA GLU A 228 4.47 41.81 -1.93
C GLU A 228 3.89 42.25 -3.27
N ARG A 229 3.88 41.37 -4.28
CA ARG A 229 3.25 41.65 -5.58
C ARG A 229 1.75 41.84 -5.46
N ALA A 230 1.07 40.99 -4.70
CA ALA A 230 -0.36 41.10 -4.44
C ALA A 230 -0.72 42.44 -3.79
N LYS A 231 0.05 42.87 -2.78
CA LYS A 231 -0.13 44.19 -2.15
C LYS A 231 0.07 45.34 -3.13
N LYS A 232 1.15 45.31 -3.91
CA LYS A 232 1.43 46.34 -4.93
C LYS A 232 0.31 46.43 -5.98
N LEU A 233 -0.28 45.29 -6.35
CA LEU A 233 -1.43 45.26 -7.26
C LEU A 233 -2.74 45.72 -6.61
N GLU A 234 -2.87 45.61 -5.30
CA GLU A 234 -4.01 46.14 -4.53
C GLU A 234 -3.88 47.67 -4.39
N GLU A 235 -2.68 48.15 -4.05
CA GLU A 235 -2.34 49.58 -3.98
C GLU A 235 -2.63 50.28 -5.32
N ALA A 236 -2.14 49.73 -6.43
CA ALA A 236 -2.37 50.29 -7.77
C ALA A 236 -3.83 50.25 -8.26
N LYS A 237 -4.72 49.52 -7.59
CA LYS A 237 -6.17 49.52 -7.87
C LYS A 237 -6.91 50.58 -7.08
N ASN A 238 -6.37 50.99 -5.94
CA ASN A 238 -7.01 51.95 -5.03
C ASN A 238 -6.74 53.42 -5.43
N ASP A 239 -5.95 53.66 -6.49
CA ASP A 239 -5.69 55.01 -7.01
C ASP A 239 -6.96 55.61 -7.68
N PRO A 240 -7.38 56.84 -7.33
CA PRO A 240 -8.71 57.37 -7.68
C PRO A 240 -8.92 57.71 -9.17
N GLU A 241 -7.87 58.04 -9.93
CA GLU A 241 -8.00 58.48 -11.33
C GLU A 241 -7.76 57.36 -12.35
N LYS A 242 -6.84 56.44 -12.03
CA LYS A 242 -6.38 55.38 -12.96
C LYS A 242 -6.71 53.98 -12.46
N GLY A 243 -7.14 53.84 -11.21
CA GLY A 243 -7.41 52.56 -10.53
C GLY A 243 -8.41 51.71 -11.27
N ASP A 244 -9.52 52.27 -11.76
CA ASP A 244 -10.54 51.51 -12.49
C ASP A 244 -10.01 50.93 -13.80
N SER A 245 -9.26 51.73 -14.57
CA SER A 245 -8.64 51.27 -15.82
C SER A 245 -7.59 50.18 -15.58
N ILE A 246 -6.83 50.29 -14.48
CA ILE A 246 -5.82 49.32 -14.06
C ILE A 246 -6.51 48.05 -13.56
N ALA A 247 -7.57 48.18 -12.77
CA ALA A 247 -8.38 47.08 -12.25
C ALA A 247 -9.00 46.27 -13.39
N GLN A 248 -9.57 46.95 -14.40
CA GLN A 248 -10.10 46.30 -15.60
C GLN A 248 -8.98 45.56 -16.35
N LYS A 249 -7.86 46.23 -16.66
CA LYS A 249 -6.71 45.59 -17.34
C LYS A 249 -6.18 44.38 -16.59
N LEU A 250 -6.09 44.46 -15.26
CA LEU A 250 -5.67 43.35 -14.40
C LEU A 250 -6.71 42.23 -14.39
N ALA A 251 -8.01 42.55 -14.31
CA ALA A 251 -9.09 41.56 -14.35
C ALA A 251 -9.06 40.76 -15.66
N TRP A 252 -8.90 41.43 -16.80
CA TRP A 252 -8.76 40.79 -18.11
C TRP A 252 -7.48 39.94 -18.20
N LYS A 253 -6.33 40.44 -17.74
CA LYS A 253 -5.07 39.66 -17.67
C LYS A 253 -5.19 38.42 -16.79
N THR A 254 -5.85 38.55 -15.65
CA THR A 254 -6.08 37.44 -14.71
C THR A 254 -7.07 36.43 -15.31
N ALA A 255 -8.15 36.87 -15.95
CA ALA A 255 -9.11 36.01 -16.64
C ALA A 255 -8.43 35.23 -17.78
N MET A 256 -7.65 35.90 -18.61
CA MET A 256 -6.85 35.25 -19.66
C MET A 256 -5.87 34.23 -19.09
N SER A 257 -5.16 34.57 -18.00
CA SER A 257 -4.22 33.65 -17.36
C SER A 257 -4.92 32.40 -16.79
N ARG A 258 -6.13 32.57 -16.24
CA ARG A 258 -6.96 31.45 -15.74
C ARG A 258 -7.51 30.59 -16.89
N ALA A 259 -7.94 31.20 -17.99
CA ALA A 259 -8.37 30.48 -19.21
C ALA A 259 -7.22 29.69 -19.86
N ARG A 260 -5.98 30.18 -19.71
CA ARG A 260 -4.74 29.47 -20.04
C ARG A 260 -4.39 28.36 -19.03
N GLY A 261 -5.18 28.13 -17.99
CA GLY A 261 -4.92 27.09 -16.98
C GLY A 261 -3.80 27.43 -16.00
N ILE A 262 -3.34 28.68 -15.93
CA ILE A 262 -2.38 29.12 -14.91
C ILE A 262 -3.12 29.40 -13.61
N LYS A 263 -2.68 28.76 -12.52
CA LYS A 263 -3.27 28.97 -11.19
C LYS A 263 -2.80 30.30 -10.60
N VAL A 264 -3.66 31.30 -10.63
CA VAL A 264 -3.38 32.66 -10.15
C VAL A 264 -3.56 32.77 -8.63
N HIS A 265 -2.61 33.41 -7.94
CA HIS A 265 -2.55 33.54 -6.48
C HIS A 265 -2.32 35.00 -6.06
N ASP A 266 -3.36 35.82 -6.17
CA ASP A 266 -3.24 37.28 -5.99
C ASP A 266 -3.83 37.79 -4.67
N ASP A 267 -4.44 36.92 -3.84
CA ASP A 267 -5.11 37.36 -2.61
C ASP A 267 -4.13 37.51 -1.43
N PRO A 268 -3.88 38.72 -0.92
CA PRO A 268 -2.88 38.96 0.13
C PRO A 268 -3.27 38.29 1.46
N LYS A 269 -4.57 38.22 1.77
CA LYS A 269 -5.10 37.55 2.97
C LYS A 269 -4.82 36.04 2.95
N LEU A 270 -5.00 35.38 1.81
CA LEU A 270 -4.74 33.93 1.68
C LEU A 270 -3.25 33.62 1.71
N LEU A 271 -2.43 34.46 1.07
CA LEU A 271 -0.97 34.33 1.10
C LEU A 271 -0.44 34.46 2.53
N LYS A 272 -0.90 35.46 3.31
CA LYS A 272 -0.58 35.60 4.74
C LYS A 272 -0.95 34.35 5.56
N LYS A 273 -2.19 33.85 5.42
CA LYS A 273 -2.64 32.63 6.13
C LYS A 273 -1.78 31.42 5.78
N SER A 274 -1.36 31.31 4.53
CA SER A 274 -0.55 30.18 4.10
C SER A 274 0.89 30.24 4.63
N LEU A 275 1.48 31.44 4.69
CA LEU A 275 2.79 31.66 5.34
C LEU A 275 2.72 31.31 6.83
N GLN A 276 1.65 31.71 7.53
CA GLN A 276 1.45 31.33 8.93
C GLN A 276 1.34 29.82 9.12
N LYS A 277 0.61 29.11 8.24
CA LYS A 277 0.53 27.64 8.27
C LYS A 277 1.89 26.99 8.06
N GLU A 278 2.71 27.54 7.16
CA GLU A 278 4.06 27.06 6.90
C GLU A 278 4.96 27.27 8.11
N LYS A 279 4.97 28.47 8.72
CA LYS A 279 5.69 28.76 9.97
C LYS A 279 5.32 27.79 11.09
N LYS A 280 4.01 27.63 11.37
CA LYS A 280 3.52 26.66 12.38
C LYS A 280 3.94 25.22 12.09
N ARG A 281 4.00 24.83 10.81
CA ARG A 281 4.48 23.49 10.43
C ARG A 281 5.97 23.35 10.71
N HIS A 282 6.76 24.38 10.43
CA HIS A 282 8.19 24.39 10.73
C HIS A 282 8.46 24.37 12.24
N GLU A 283 7.74 25.16 13.03
CA GLU A 283 7.81 25.16 14.50
C GLU A 283 7.53 23.77 15.07
N LYS A 284 6.40 23.15 14.70
CA LYS A 284 6.06 21.78 15.13
C LYS A 284 7.12 20.74 14.73
N ASN A 285 7.72 20.91 13.57
CA ASN A 285 8.78 20.01 13.12
C ASN A 285 10.07 20.23 13.93
N ALA A 286 10.40 21.48 14.24
CA ALA A 286 11.55 21.85 15.06
C ALA A 286 11.38 21.32 16.50
N GLU A 287 10.22 21.50 17.12
CA GLU A 287 9.89 20.94 18.45
C GLU A 287 10.02 19.42 18.47
N LYS A 288 9.45 18.73 17.47
CA LYS A 288 9.59 17.27 17.34
C LYS A 288 11.05 16.83 17.17
N TRP A 289 11.85 17.63 16.47
CA TRP A 289 13.28 17.35 16.32
C TRP A 289 14.02 17.54 17.64
N LYS A 290 13.74 18.64 18.37
CA LYS A 290 14.29 18.88 19.71
C LYS A 290 13.96 17.73 20.67
N GLY A 291 12.69 17.31 20.75
CA GLY A 291 12.32 16.17 21.59
C GLY A 291 13.01 14.84 21.20
N ARG A 292 13.34 14.64 19.92
CA ARG A 292 14.14 13.47 19.48
C ARG A 292 15.60 13.58 19.92
N VAL A 293 16.18 14.77 19.91
CA VAL A 293 17.54 15.02 20.38
C VAL A 293 17.59 14.82 21.90
N GLU A 294 16.66 15.42 22.64
CA GLU A 294 16.55 15.28 24.10
C GLU A 294 16.37 13.82 24.52
N THR A 295 15.47 13.06 23.88
CA THR A 295 15.31 11.62 24.18
C THR A 295 16.57 10.81 23.87
N ARG A 296 17.33 11.18 22.84
CA ARG A 296 18.63 10.54 22.54
C ARG A 296 19.66 10.86 23.62
N GLU A 297 19.73 12.12 24.05
CA GLU A 297 20.65 12.58 25.10
C GLU A 297 20.30 11.96 26.45
N HIS A 298 19.01 11.91 26.81
CA HIS A 298 18.51 11.25 28.01
C HIS A 298 18.95 9.79 28.05
N LYS A 299 18.70 9.02 26.97
CA LYS A 299 19.13 7.62 26.88
C LYS A 299 20.65 7.45 26.96
N LYS A 300 21.42 8.41 26.43
CA LYS A 300 22.88 8.40 26.55
C LYS A 300 23.30 8.66 28.00
N ALA A 301 22.70 9.65 28.65
CA ALA A 301 22.95 10.01 30.04
C ALA A 301 22.56 8.86 30.99
N GLU A 302 21.41 8.22 30.82
CA GLU A 302 20.99 7.05 31.62
C GLU A 302 21.99 5.90 31.51
N LYS A 303 22.46 5.59 30.30
CA LYS A 303 23.49 4.56 30.11
C LYS A 303 24.81 4.93 30.77
N GLN A 304 25.20 6.20 30.71
CA GLN A 304 26.39 6.70 31.38
C GLN A 304 26.25 6.63 32.90
N LYS A 305 25.10 7.03 33.45
CA LYS A 305 24.77 6.94 34.89
C LYS A 305 24.83 5.50 35.38
N LYS A 306 24.18 4.56 34.68
CA LYS A 306 24.27 3.13 35.00
C LYS A 306 25.70 2.60 34.98
N ARG A 307 26.52 3.07 34.03
CA ARG A 307 27.93 2.69 33.98
C ARG A 307 28.71 3.25 35.16
N SER A 308 28.50 4.51 35.54
CA SER A 308 29.15 5.08 36.73
C SER A 308 28.71 4.41 38.02
N GLU A 309 27.42 4.10 38.16
CA GLU A 309 26.85 3.36 39.30
C GLU A 309 27.52 1.98 39.41
N ASN A 310 27.50 1.17 38.35
CA ASN A 310 28.15 -0.15 38.34
C ASN A 310 29.66 -0.09 38.65
N ILE A 311 30.37 0.94 38.15
CA ILE A 311 31.80 1.14 38.48
C ILE A 311 31.96 1.47 39.96
N SER A 312 31.11 2.36 40.49
CA SER A 312 31.14 2.75 41.91
C SER A 312 30.83 1.58 42.83
N GLU A 313 29.83 0.76 42.49
CA GLU A 313 29.49 -0.47 43.20
C GLU A 313 30.65 -1.46 43.18
N ARG A 314 31.30 -1.65 42.03
CA ARG A 314 32.48 -2.53 41.93
C ARG A 314 33.64 -2.02 42.80
N ILE A 315 33.83 -0.70 42.88
CA ILE A 315 34.83 -0.08 43.76
C ILE A 315 34.46 -0.32 45.23
N GLN A 316 33.19 -0.08 45.62
CA GLN A 316 32.70 -0.32 46.97
C GLN A 316 32.83 -1.79 47.38
N GLN A 317 32.44 -2.73 46.52
CA GLN A 317 32.61 -4.17 46.76
C GLN A 317 34.07 -4.55 46.98
N LYS A 318 35.01 -3.97 46.21
CA LYS A 318 36.46 -4.17 46.44
C LYS A 318 36.89 -3.64 47.81
N LYS A 319 36.42 -2.45 48.22
CA LYS A 319 36.69 -1.89 49.55
C LYS A 319 36.13 -2.78 50.67
N MET A 320 34.87 -3.21 50.56
CA MET A 320 34.24 -4.11 51.54
C MET A 320 34.95 -5.46 51.64
N ARG A 321 35.39 -6.04 50.52
CA ARG A 321 36.21 -7.27 50.53
C ARG A 321 37.56 -7.06 51.23
N GLN A 322 38.19 -5.90 51.07
CA GLN A 322 39.44 -5.59 51.78
C GLN A 322 39.19 -5.43 53.30
N ILE A 323 38.11 -4.75 53.69
CA ILE A 323 37.69 -4.59 55.08
C ILE A 323 37.41 -5.97 55.71
N ALA A 324 36.57 -6.79 55.08
CA ALA A 324 36.25 -8.14 55.55
C ALA A 324 37.50 -9.04 55.69
N LYS A 325 38.49 -8.91 54.78
CA LYS A 325 39.77 -9.62 54.91
C LYS A 325 40.57 -9.14 56.12
N ARG A 326 40.57 -7.83 56.42
CA ARG A 326 41.25 -7.27 57.61
C ARG A 326 40.56 -7.73 58.89
N GLU A 327 39.24 -7.65 58.95
CA GLU A 327 38.44 -8.11 60.09
C GLU A 327 38.62 -9.61 60.34
N LYS A 328 38.57 -10.45 59.29
CA LYS A 328 38.84 -11.88 59.42
C LYS A 328 40.24 -12.16 59.97
N LYS A 329 41.27 -11.38 59.56
CA LYS A 329 42.63 -11.50 60.12
C LYS A 329 42.70 -11.05 61.58
N LEU A 330 42.00 -9.97 61.96
CA LEU A 330 41.91 -9.51 63.35
C LEU A 330 41.24 -10.57 64.23
N MET A 331 40.11 -11.14 63.78
CA MET A 331 39.37 -12.19 64.49
C MET A 331 40.16 -13.50 64.59
N LEU A 332 40.95 -13.85 63.57
CA LEU A 332 41.83 -15.02 63.62
C LEU A 332 43.02 -14.79 64.56
N ARG A 333 43.51 -13.55 64.68
CA ARG A 333 44.58 -13.19 65.62
C ARG A 333 44.09 -13.18 67.07
N SER A 334 42.85 -12.74 67.33
CA SER A 334 42.27 -12.76 68.67
C SER A 334 41.84 -14.15 69.14
N ARG A 335 41.53 -15.07 68.20
CA ARG A 335 41.21 -16.47 68.47
C ARG A 335 42.48 -17.34 68.46
N GLY A 336 43.38 -17.09 69.41
CA GLY A 336 44.67 -17.77 69.57
C GLY A 336 44.64 -19.30 69.42
N PRO A 337 45.82 -19.96 69.27
CA PRO A 337 45.91 -21.40 68.99
C PRO A 337 44.99 -22.17 69.93
N LYS A 338 44.08 -22.99 69.39
CA LYS A 338 43.25 -23.87 70.21
C LYS A 338 44.17 -24.74 71.05
N GLU A 339 44.23 -24.47 72.34
CA GLU A 339 44.89 -25.35 73.30
C GLU A 339 44.13 -26.69 73.34
N GLY A 340 44.88 -27.78 73.11
CA GLY A 340 44.66 -29.10 73.68
C GLY A 340 43.64 -30.04 73.03
N SER A 341 44.13 -31.12 72.42
CA SER A 341 43.62 -32.47 72.74
C SER A 341 44.78 -33.45 72.62
N THR A 342 45.42 -33.69 73.76
CA THR A 342 46.16 -34.91 74.12
C THR A 342 45.24 -36.10 74.23
#